data_AF-A0A448B0E0-F1
#
_entry.id   AF-A0A448B0E0-F1
#
_cell.length_a   1.000
_cell.length_b   1.000
_cell.length_c   1.000
_cell.angle_alpha   90.00
_cell.angle_beta   90.00
_cell.angle_gamma   90.00
#
_symmetry.space_group_name_H-M   'P 1'
#
loop_
_entity.id
_entity.type
_entity.pdbx_description
1 polymer ?
#
loop_
_entity_poly.entity_id
_entity_poly.type
_entity_poly.pdbx_seq_one_letter_code
_entity_poly.pdbx_strand_id
1 'polypeptide(L)'
;MLDKFYNETLHKLETAINELEIEADNCSIQRVEAIIQLIIQTLSKLKEYVLKRGFKNTDEEIHFFKHQKPVIVSKLIYYNAIYKIESKKPYGAKQIKKFLNKELKKLKKFFDNNIDFYKYYRSGNSFLDENFFIRGKHDIRMWLDTFYFEADHRFSTSHD
;
A
#
# COMPACT_ATOMS: atom_id res chain seq x y z
N MET A 1 -12.66 16.13 -11.06
CA MET A 1 -11.31 15.71 -11.49
C MET A 1 -10.81 14.66 -10.53
N LEU A 2 -10.07 13.64 -11.00
CA LEU A 2 -9.62 12.53 -10.15
C LEU A 2 -8.83 13.02 -8.94
N ASP A 3 -7.92 13.98 -9.13
CA ASP A 3 -7.13 14.57 -8.04
C ASP A 3 -7.99 15.18 -6.94
N LYS A 4 -9.06 15.88 -7.30
CA LYS A 4 -9.99 16.46 -6.33
C LYS A 4 -10.67 15.36 -5.50
N PHE A 5 -11.19 14.33 -6.17
CA PHE A 5 -11.82 13.21 -5.49
C PHE A 5 -10.82 12.44 -4.61
N TYR A 6 -9.60 12.23 -5.11
CA TYR A 6 -8.51 11.59 -4.38
C TYR A 6 -8.12 12.38 -3.12
N ASN A 7 -7.85 13.69 -3.25
CA ASN A 7 -7.45 14.53 -2.13
C ASN A 7 -8.54 14.61 -1.05
N GLU A 8 -9.81 14.75 -1.45
CA GLU A 8 -10.94 14.71 -0.50
C GLU A 8 -11.05 13.35 0.20
N THR A 9 -10.84 12.26 -0.54
CA THR A 9 -10.89 10.89 0.00
C THR A 9 -9.73 10.64 0.96
N LEU A 10 -8.51 11.03 0.59
CA LEU A 10 -7.32 10.90 1.42
C LEU A 10 -7.45 11.72 2.71
N HIS A 11 -7.87 12.98 2.59
CA HIS A 11 -8.07 13.84 3.76
C HIS A 11 -9.08 13.21 4.73
N LYS A 12 -10.24 12.75 4.23
CA LYS A 12 -11.24 12.07 5.07
C LYS A 12 -10.67 10.82 5.75
N LEU A 13 -9.89 10.02 5.02
CA LEU A 13 -9.22 8.84 5.57
C LEU A 13 -8.25 9.23 6.69
N GLU A 14 -7.39 10.22 6.46
CA GLU A 14 -6.39 10.65 7.43
C GLU A 14 -7.01 11.28 8.68
N THR A 15 -8.06 12.09 8.52
CA THR A 15 -8.83 12.61 9.66
C THR A 15 -9.40 11.47 10.51
N ALA A 16 -10.08 10.50 9.89
CA ALA A 16 -10.69 9.38 10.61
C ALA A 16 -9.64 8.44 11.26
N ILE A 17 -8.47 8.24 10.62
CA ILE A 17 -7.36 7.52 11.24
C ILE A 17 -6.86 8.26 12.48
N ASN A 18 -6.63 9.58 12.37
CA ASN A 18 -6.13 10.38 13.49
C ASN A 18 -7.13 10.40 14.66
N GLU A 19 -8.43 10.48 14.40
CA GLU A 19 -9.47 10.40 15.43
C GLU A 19 -9.38 9.07 16.20
N LEU A 20 -9.26 7.94 15.49
CA LEU A 20 -9.08 6.62 16.09
C LEU A 20 -7.76 6.50 16.87
N GLU A 21 -6.71 7.21 16.46
CA GLU A 21 -5.43 7.22 17.18
C GLU A 21 -5.46 8.04 18.47
N ILE A 22 -6.31 9.08 18.55
CA ILE A 22 -6.45 10.00 19.69
C ILE A 22 -7.34 9.41 20.81
N GLU A 23 -8.32 8.58 20.48
CA GLU A 23 -9.13 7.86 21.49
C GLU A 23 -8.22 6.94 22.34
N ALA A 24 -8.07 7.30 23.62
CA ALA A 24 -6.96 6.90 24.50
C ALA A 24 -7.06 5.48 25.10
N ASP A 25 -5.90 5.05 25.60
CA ASP A 25 -5.55 3.87 26.41
C ASP A 25 -5.41 2.52 25.67
N ASN A 26 -4.15 2.23 25.33
CA ASN A 26 -3.59 1.04 24.69
C ASN A 26 -3.81 0.93 23.17
N CYS A 27 -2.73 0.56 22.48
CA CYS A 27 -2.74 0.08 21.10
C CYS A 27 -3.55 -1.22 21.03
N SER A 28 -4.88 -1.13 21.12
CA SER A 28 -5.73 -2.30 21.08
C SER A 28 -5.73 -2.84 19.65
N ILE A 29 -5.66 -4.16 19.53
CA ILE A 29 -5.76 -4.85 18.26
C ILE A 29 -7.06 -4.44 17.53
N GLN A 30 -8.14 -4.20 18.28
CA GLN A 30 -9.44 -3.75 17.77
C GLN A 30 -9.35 -2.40 17.04
N ARG A 31 -8.57 -1.45 17.56
CA ARG A 31 -8.34 -0.18 16.87
C ARG A 31 -7.63 -0.37 15.54
N VAL A 32 -6.58 -1.20 15.53
CA VAL A 32 -5.83 -1.50 14.31
C VAL A 32 -6.73 -2.19 13.28
N GLU A 33 -7.61 -3.09 13.73
CA GLU A 33 -8.63 -3.72 12.87
C GLU A 33 -9.60 -2.68 12.28
N ALA A 34 -10.11 -1.75 13.09
CA ALA A 34 -11.00 -0.69 12.62
C ALA A 34 -10.32 0.19 11.55
N ILE A 35 -9.05 0.57 11.78
CA ILE A 35 -8.27 1.34 10.81
C ILE A 35 -8.06 0.54 9.50
N ILE A 36 -7.73 -0.75 9.59
CA ILE A 36 -7.59 -1.61 8.40
C ILE A 36 -8.90 -1.65 7.61
N GLN A 37 -10.04 -1.83 8.27
CA GLN A 37 -11.35 -1.84 7.62
C GLN A 37 -11.65 -0.50 6.92
N LEU A 38 -11.36 0.62 7.58
CA LEU A 38 -11.52 1.95 7.01
C LEU A 38 -10.66 2.16 5.75
N ILE A 39 -9.42 1.69 5.75
CA ILE A 39 -8.52 1.78 4.60
C ILE A 39 -9.03 0.91 3.45
N ILE A 40 -9.49 -0.33 3.73
CA ILE A 40 -10.06 -1.24 2.72
C ILE A 40 -11.30 -0.61 2.06
N GLN A 41 -12.22 -0.05 2.86
CA GLN A 41 -13.41 0.62 2.34
C GLN A 41 -13.04 1.84 1.48
N THR A 42 -12.03 2.60 1.89
CA THR A 42 -11.51 3.73 1.14
C THR A 42 -10.94 3.29 -0.21
N LEU A 43 -10.13 2.22 -0.25
CA LEU A 43 -9.61 1.65 -1.49
C LEU A 43 -10.73 1.12 -2.39
N SER A 44 -11.78 0.53 -1.83
CA SER A 44 -12.96 0.09 -2.61
C SER A 44 -13.67 1.25 -3.29
N LYS A 45 -13.94 2.34 -2.54
CA LYS A 45 -14.55 3.56 -3.09
C LYS A 45 -13.68 4.19 -4.18
N LEU A 46 -12.36 4.24 -3.95
CA LEU A 46 -11.42 4.77 -4.93
C LEU A 46 -11.41 3.93 -6.21
N LYS A 47 -11.43 2.59 -6.07
CA LYS A 47 -11.55 1.65 -7.19
C LYS A 47 -12.83 1.87 -7.98
N GLU A 48 -13.99 1.92 -7.34
CA GLU A 48 -15.27 2.17 -8.00
C GLU A 48 -15.27 3.47 -8.80
N TYR A 49 -14.71 4.55 -8.22
CA TYR A 49 -14.59 5.83 -8.91
C TYR A 49 -13.70 5.74 -10.15
N VAL A 50 -12.51 5.13 -10.02
CA VAL A 50 -11.55 4.96 -11.13
C VAL A 50 -12.13 4.08 -12.23
N LEU A 51 -12.83 2.99 -11.90
CA LEU A 51 -13.45 2.12 -12.89
C LEU A 51 -14.60 2.80 -13.63
N LYS A 52 -15.38 3.66 -12.97
CA LYS A 52 -16.49 4.39 -13.59
C LYS A 52 -16.03 5.54 -14.49
N ARG A 53 -15.02 6.28 -14.04
CA ARG A 53 -14.52 7.46 -14.76
C ARG A 53 -13.51 7.10 -15.84
N GLY A 54 -12.63 6.14 -15.56
CA GLY A 54 -11.40 5.92 -16.30
C GLY A 54 -10.35 7.02 -16.07
N PHE A 55 -9.26 6.92 -16.82
CA PHE A 55 -8.21 7.93 -16.90
C PHE A 55 -8.35 8.75 -18.17
N LYS A 56 -8.05 10.05 -18.09
CA LYS A 56 -8.08 10.99 -19.21
C LYS A 56 -7.00 10.67 -20.24
N ASN A 57 -5.83 10.27 -19.76
CA ASN A 57 -4.65 9.95 -20.55
C ASN A 57 -3.71 9.05 -19.75
N THR A 58 -2.66 8.59 -20.41
CA THR A 58 -1.62 7.74 -19.81
C THR A 58 -0.94 8.40 -18.62
N ASP A 59 -0.66 9.70 -18.68
CA ASP A 59 0.00 10.43 -17.59
C ASP A 59 -0.84 10.43 -16.31
N GLU A 60 -2.16 10.57 -16.42
CA GLU A 60 -3.07 10.50 -15.27
C GLU A 60 -3.12 9.08 -14.68
N GLU A 61 -3.05 8.04 -15.52
CA GLU A 61 -2.97 6.64 -15.07
C GLU A 61 -1.64 6.37 -14.33
N ILE A 62 -0.51 6.79 -14.92
CA ILE A 62 0.81 6.68 -14.31
C ILE A 62 0.83 7.44 -12.98
N HIS A 63 0.35 8.68 -12.94
CA HIS A 63 0.32 9.47 -11.72
C HIS A 63 -0.51 8.78 -10.62
N PHE A 64 -1.65 8.19 -10.99
CA PHE A 64 -2.49 7.47 -10.05
C PHE A 64 -1.78 6.26 -9.43
N PHE A 65 -1.20 5.38 -10.25
CA PHE A 65 -0.54 4.15 -9.78
C PHE A 65 0.85 4.41 -9.18
N LYS A 66 1.56 5.45 -9.59
CA LYS A 66 2.90 5.79 -9.08
C LYS A 66 2.84 6.60 -7.79
N HIS A 67 1.84 7.48 -7.62
CA HIS A 67 1.85 8.47 -6.53
C HIS A 67 0.60 8.48 -5.66
N GLN A 68 -0.59 8.26 -6.21
CA GLN A 68 -1.83 8.43 -5.45
C GLN A 68 -2.22 7.14 -4.71
N LYS A 69 -2.42 6.05 -5.44
CA LYS A 69 -2.79 4.75 -4.86
C LYS A 69 -1.75 4.25 -3.84
N PRO A 70 -0.43 4.34 -4.08
CA PRO A 70 0.58 3.89 -3.12
C PRO A 70 0.51 4.60 -1.76
N VAL A 71 0.05 5.85 -1.69
CA VAL A 71 -0.11 6.57 -0.42
C VAL A 71 -1.14 5.89 0.48
N ILE A 72 -2.27 5.44 -0.08
CA ILE A 72 -3.31 4.75 0.70
C ILE A 72 -2.91 3.29 0.97
N VAL A 73 -2.33 2.60 -0.02
CA VAL A 73 -1.87 1.21 0.13
C VAL A 73 -0.74 1.10 1.16
N SER A 74 0.18 2.07 1.23
CA SER A 74 1.25 2.07 2.23
C SER A 74 0.72 2.11 3.67
N LYS A 75 -0.39 2.82 3.92
CA LYS A 75 -1.09 2.79 5.21
C LYS A 75 -1.65 1.40 5.49
N LEU A 76 -2.26 0.73 4.50
CA LEU A 76 -2.75 -0.65 4.65
C LEU A 76 -1.60 -1.61 5.01
N ILE A 77 -0.46 -1.50 4.33
CA ILE A 77 0.75 -2.29 4.62
C ILE A 77 1.19 -2.06 6.07
N TYR A 78 1.26 -0.80 6.49
CA TYR A 78 1.69 -0.40 7.83
C TYR A 78 0.78 -0.98 8.94
N TYR A 79 -0.52 -0.72 8.89
CA TYR A 79 -1.44 -1.21 9.93
C TYR A 79 -1.60 -2.73 9.90
N ASN A 80 -1.57 -3.37 8.73
CA ASN A 80 -1.57 -4.84 8.63
C ASN A 80 -0.28 -5.45 9.23
N ALA A 81 0.87 -4.77 9.10
CA ALA A 81 2.10 -5.19 9.75
C ALA A 81 1.99 -5.08 11.28
N ILE A 82 1.47 -3.97 11.80
CA ILE A 82 1.21 -3.80 13.25
C ILE A 82 0.30 -4.92 13.76
N TYR A 83 -0.82 -5.17 13.08
CA TYR A 83 -1.75 -6.23 13.43
C TYR A 83 -1.04 -7.58 13.54
N LYS A 84 -0.31 -7.98 12.50
CA LYS A 84 0.43 -9.26 12.48
C LYS A 84 1.48 -9.36 13.60
N ILE A 85 2.14 -8.26 13.93
CA ILE A 85 3.16 -8.20 14.99
C ILE A 85 2.49 -8.38 16.35
N GLU A 86 1.46 -7.60 16.65
CA GLU A 86 0.77 -7.66 17.96
C GLU A 86 0.02 -8.98 18.15
N SER A 87 -0.68 -9.50 17.13
CA SER A 87 -1.39 -10.79 17.23
C SER A 87 -0.48 -12.01 17.38
N LYS A 88 0.80 -11.91 16.99
CA LYS A 88 1.77 -13.03 17.07
C LYS A 88 2.85 -12.82 18.12
N LYS A 89 2.74 -11.76 18.91
CA LYS A 89 3.73 -11.37 19.90
C LYS A 89 3.81 -12.42 21.01
N PRO A 90 4.97 -13.05 21.24
CA PRO A 90 5.12 -14.02 22.31
C PRO A 90 5.21 -13.33 23.68
N TYR A 91 5.00 -14.08 24.74
CA TYR A 91 5.19 -13.59 26.11
C TYR A 91 6.67 -13.69 26.54
N GLY A 92 7.12 -12.72 27.34
CA GLY A 92 8.46 -12.69 27.91
C GLY A 92 9.49 -11.93 27.07
N ALA A 93 10.26 -11.05 27.72
CA ALA A 93 11.16 -10.09 27.07
C ALA A 93 12.15 -10.72 26.06
N LYS A 94 12.76 -11.86 26.41
CA LYS A 94 13.71 -12.56 25.53
C LYS A 94 13.05 -13.09 24.25
N GLN A 95 11.83 -13.63 24.37
CA GLN A 95 11.09 -14.16 23.23
C GLN A 95 10.60 -13.03 22.33
N ILE A 96 10.10 -11.94 22.92
CA ILE A 96 9.72 -10.71 22.20
C ILE A 96 10.90 -10.18 21.40
N LYS A 97 12.07 -10.01 22.03
CA LYS A 97 13.28 -9.53 21.33
C LYS A 97 13.65 -10.44 20.15
N LYS A 98 13.61 -11.76 20.33
CA LYS A 98 13.90 -12.73 19.26
C LYS A 98 12.88 -12.63 18.12
N PHE A 99 11.60 -12.47 18.44
CA PHE A 99 10.52 -12.30 17.48
C PHE A 99 10.67 -11.01 16.67
N LEU A 100 10.87 -9.86 17.32
CA LEU A 100 11.06 -8.57 16.65
C LEU A 100 12.30 -8.58 15.75
N ASN A 101 13.40 -9.19 16.19
CA ASN A 101 14.58 -9.38 15.35
C ASN A 101 14.30 -10.24 14.10
N LYS A 102 13.38 -11.20 14.18
CA LYS A 102 12.95 -12.00 13.03
C LYS A 102 12.13 -11.16 12.06
N GLU A 103 11.20 -10.35 12.55
CA GLU A 103 10.42 -9.43 11.70
C GLU A 103 11.31 -8.38 11.03
N LEU A 104 12.30 -7.81 11.74
CA LEU A 104 13.31 -6.92 11.15
C LEU A 104 14.10 -7.58 10.01
N LYS A 105 14.50 -8.84 10.17
CA LYS A 105 15.19 -9.58 9.10
C LYS A 105 14.30 -9.79 7.87
N LYS A 106 12.99 -10.02 8.06
CA LYS A 106 12.05 -10.11 6.93
C LYS A 106 11.93 -8.78 6.20
N LEU A 107 11.81 -7.67 6.94
CA LEU A 107 11.75 -6.34 6.36
C LEU A 107 13.00 -6.03 5.54
N LYS A 108 14.19 -6.35 6.08
CA LYS A 108 15.45 -6.20 5.35
C LYS A 108 15.45 -7.02 4.06
N LYS A 109 15.06 -8.31 4.13
CA LYS A 109 14.99 -9.17 2.94
C LYS A 109 14.02 -8.63 1.89
N PHE A 110 12.86 -8.11 2.30
CA PHE A 110 11.91 -7.48 1.40
C PHE A 110 12.53 -6.27 0.69
N PHE A 111 13.23 -5.41 1.44
CA PHE A 111 13.93 -4.26 0.87
C PHE A 111 15.04 -4.68 -0.11
N ASP A 112 15.89 -5.64 0.28
CA ASP A 112 16.98 -6.15 -0.54
C ASP A 112 16.45 -6.76 -1.86
N ASN A 113 15.32 -7.47 -1.81
CA ASN A 113 14.68 -8.05 -2.99
C ASN A 113 14.08 -7.00 -3.94
N ASN A 114 13.73 -5.81 -3.44
CA ASN A 114 13.08 -4.74 -4.21
C ASN A 114 14.00 -3.53 -4.44
N ILE A 115 15.31 -3.69 -4.19
CA ILE A 115 16.27 -2.58 -4.16
C ILE A 115 16.33 -1.82 -5.49
N ASP A 116 16.21 -2.52 -6.62
CA ASP A 116 16.31 -1.90 -7.95
C ASP A 116 15.07 -1.07 -8.28
N PHE A 117 13.87 -1.57 -7.97
CA PHE A 117 12.64 -0.79 -8.07
C PHE A 117 12.65 0.41 -7.12
N TYR A 118 13.14 0.23 -5.89
CA TYR A 118 13.30 1.33 -4.94
C TYR A 118 14.25 2.42 -5.47
N LYS A 119 15.41 2.04 -6.02
CA LYS A 119 16.35 2.99 -6.65
C LYS A 119 15.71 3.70 -7.84
N TYR A 120 14.98 2.97 -8.69
CA TYR A 120 14.24 3.55 -9.80
C TYR A 120 13.26 4.62 -9.30
N TYR A 121 12.39 4.26 -8.35
CA TYR A 121 11.37 5.16 -7.82
C TYR A 121 12.00 6.41 -7.17
N ARG A 122 13.07 6.23 -6.38
CA ARG A 122 13.77 7.33 -5.69
C ARG A 122 14.56 8.24 -6.62
N SER A 123 15.00 7.74 -7.77
CA SER A 123 15.74 8.53 -8.76
C SER A 123 14.88 9.55 -9.49
N GLY A 124 13.55 9.43 -9.42
CA GLY A 124 12.62 10.25 -10.20
C GLY A 124 12.63 9.95 -11.70
N ASN A 125 13.30 8.88 -12.13
CA ASN A 125 13.27 8.42 -13.51
C ASN A 125 11.83 8.05 -13.93
N SER A 126 11.52 8.26 -15.20
CA SER A 126 10.23 7.98 -15.83
C SER A 126 10.32 7.03 -17.03
N PHE A 127 11.53 6.61 -17.43
CA PHE A 127 11.75 5.79 -18.62
C PHE A 127 11.02 4.43 -18.59
N LEU A 128 10.73 3.89 -17.41
CA LEU A 128 10.01 2.63 -17.24
C LEU A 128 8.57 2.83 -16.73
N ASP A 129 8.08 4.07 -16.64
CA ASP A 129 6.77 4.34 -16.04
C ASP A 129 5.64 3.66 -16.81
N GLU A 130 5.74 3.60 -18.14
CA GLU A 130 4.77 2.89 -18.95
C GLU A 130 4.72 1.38 -18.69
N ASN A 131 5.85 0.78 -18.29
CA ASN A 131 5.95 -0.65 -18.02
C ASN A 131 5.50 -0.99 -16.59
N PHE A 132 5.71 -0.05 -15.66
CA PHE A 132 5.40 -0.25 -14.25
C PHE A 132 3.99 0.19 -13.86
N PHE A 133 3.49 1.28 -14.41
CA PHE A 133 2.31 2.00 -13.89
C PHE A 133 1.14 2.10 -14.88
N ILE A 134 1.19 1.40 -16.01
CA ILE A 134 0.04 1.25 -16.92
C ILE A 134 -0.54 -0.16 -16.77
N ARG A 135 -1.86 -0.26 -16.60
CA ARG A 135 -2.55 -1.55 -16.52
C ARG A 135 -2.41 -2.33 -17.82
N GLY A 136 -2.21 -3.64 -17.72
CA GLY A 136 -2.12 -4.54 -18.86
C GLY A 136 -0.81 -4.46 -19.68
N LYS A 137 0.13 -3.57 -19.35
CA LYS A 137 1.45 -3.45 -20.02
C LYS A 137 2.59 -4.20 -19.30
N HIS A 138 2.27 -5.26 -18.55
CA HIS A 138 3.27 -5.97 -17.78
C HIS A 138 4.26 -6.75 -18.66
N ASP A 139 5.52 -6.80 -18.24
CA ASP A 139 6.56 -7.63 -18.86
C ASP A 139 7.03 -8.70 -17.86
N ILE A 140 6.80 -9.98 -18.18
CA ILE A 140 7.19 -11.10 -17.32
C ILE A 140 8.71 -11.15 -17.06
N ARG A 141 9.52 -10.53 -17.92
CA ARG A 141 10.97 -10.42 -17.76
C ARG A 141 11.36 -9.45 -16.64
N MET A 142 10.40 -8.70 -16.10
CA MET A 142 10.58 -7.79 -14.95
C MET A 142 10.37 -8.49 -13.60
N TRP A 143 10.39 -9.83 -13.55
CA TRP A 143 10.36 -10.61 -12.29
C TRP A 143 9.17 -10.28 -11.39
N LEU A 144 7.98 -10.23 -11.98
CA LEU A 144 6.74 -9.88 -11.30
C LEU A 144 6.45 -10.84 -10.13
N ASP A 145 5.90 -10.30 -9.03
CA ASP A 145 5.36 -11.12 -7.96
C ASP A 145 4.21 -11.98 -8.50
N THR A 146 4.19 -13.28 -8.15
CA THR A 146 3.13 -14.19 -8.57
C THR A 146 1.73 -13.67 -8.22
N PHE A 147 1.58 -12.90 -7.14
CA PHE A 147 0.32 -12.26 -6.76
C PHE A 147 -0.26 -11.38 -7.87
N TYR A 148 0.58 -10.77 -8.71
CA TYR A 148 0.12 -9.94 -9.82
C TYR A 148 -0.85 -10.70 -10.74
N PHE A 149 -0.57 -11.97 -11.06
CA PHE A 149 -1.37 -12.76 -12.01
C PHE A 149 -2.76 -13.12 -11.50
N GLU A 150 -2.99 -13.02 -10.19
CA GLU A 150 -4.29 -13.30 -9.55
C GLU A 150 -5.03 -12.01 -9.14
N ALA A 151 -4.39 -10.85 -9.29
CA ALA A 151 -4.94 -9.56 -8.88
C ALA A 151 -5.98 -9.02 -9.88
N ASP A 152 -6.87 -8.15 -9.42
CA ASP A 152 -7.78 -7.42 -10.31
C ASP A 152 -6.99 -6.39 -11.14
N HIS A 153 -6.61 -6.78 -12.36
CA HIS A 153 -5.87 -5.95 -13.31
C HIS A 153 -6.59 -4.67 -13.73
N ARG A 154 -7.90 -4.52 -13.45
CA ARG A 154 -8.61 -3.27 -13.71
C ARG A 154 -8.23 -2.18 -12.70
N PHE A 155 -7.68 -2.57 -11.55
CA PHE A 155 -7.24 -1.67 -10.49
C PHE A 155 -5.83 -2.00 -9.99
N SER A 156 -5.03 -2.75 -10.75
CA SER A 156 -3.67 -3.14 -10.35
C SER A 156 -2.70 -3.10 -11.52
N THR A 157 -1.49 -2.63 -11.26
CA THR A 157 -0.35 -2.64 -12.18
C THR A 157 0.71 -3.64 -11.71
N SER A 158 1.79 -3.78 -12.47
CA SER A 158 2.79 -4.83 -12.27
C SER A 158 3.63 -4.65 -10.99
N HIS A 159 3.74 -3.41 -10.49
CA HIS A 159 4.58 -3.03 -9.34
C HIS A 159 3.78 -2.21 -8.29
N ASP A 160 2.49 -2.52 -8.17
CA ASP A 160 1.59 -1.95 -7.15
C ASP A 160 1.86 -2.45 -5.72
#